data_AF-A0A9C8AC97-F1
#
_entry.id   AF-A0A9C8AC97-F1
#
_cell.length_a   1.000
_cell.length_b   1.000
_cell.length_c   1.000
_cell.angle_alpha   90.00
_cell.angle_beta   90.00
_cell.angle_gamma   90.00
#
_symmetry.space_group_name_H-M   'P 1'
#
loop_
_entity.id
_entity.type
_entity.pdbx_description
1 polymer ?
#
loop_
_entity_poly.entity_id
_entity_poly.type
_entity_poly.pdbx_seq_one_letter_code
_entity_poly.pdbx_strand_id
1 'polypeptide(L)'
;MINLKQMELSHQLFDRLKQQYSEIELVDIVESGVYLDHLWVRIIMPGNEDRMIEMGELAADLSINILMDYGYHITISSASRADKMATNVGVQSKTPNRVPNIKNDNFQGVIPILQD
;
A
#
# COMPACT_ATOMS: atom_id res chain seq x y z
N MET A 1 -16.16 -4.38 8.09
CA MET A 1 -17.01 -3.19 7.90
C MET A 1 -16.32 -2.00 8.55
N ILE A 2 -16.03 -0.95 7.79
CA ILE A 2 -15.36 0.26 8.30
C ILE A 2 -16.33 1.06 9.19
N ASN A 3 -15.95 1.30 10.44
CA ASN A 3 -16.76 2.12 11.35
C ASN A 3 -16.45 3.62 11.24
N LEU A 4 -17.30 4.46 11.86
CA LEU A 4 -17.17 5.93 11.78
C LEU A 4 -15.83 6.44 12.30
N LYS A 5 -15.35 5.89 13.44
CA LYS A 5 -14.11 6.34 14.07
C LYS A 5 -12.88 5.93 13.25
N GLN A 6 -12.90 4.73 12.69
CA GLN A 6 -11.89 4.26 11.76
C GLN A 6 -11.78 5.17 10.53
N MET A 7 -12.91 5.55 9.92
CA MET A 7 -12.93 6.47 8.79
C MET A 7 -12.37 7.85 9.16
N GLU A 8 -12.78 8.39 10.32
CA GLU A 8 -12.28 9.65 10.86
C GLU A 8 -10.75 9.62 11.05
N LEU A 9 -10.22 8.56 11.68
CA LEU A 9 -8.78 8.40 11.93
C LEU A 9 -7.98 8.18 10.64
N SER A 10 -8.54 7.47 9.65
CA SER A 10 -7.94 7.33 8.33
C SER A 10 -7.79 8.67 7.62
N HIS A 11 -8.82 9.52 7.67
CA HIS A 11 -8.73 10.88 7.12
C HIS A 11 -7.73 11.74 7.90
N GLN A 12 -7.72 11.68 9.23
CA GLN A 12 -6.73 12.41 10.03
C GLN A 12 -5.29 12.00 9.73
N LEU A 13 -5.04 10.70 9.53
CA LEU A 13 -3.74 10.19 9.11
C LEU A 13 -3.34 10.82 7.77
N PHE A 14 -4.22 10.78 6.78
CA PHE A 14 -3.97 11.40 5.48
C PHE A 14 -3.73 12.91 5.58
N ASP A 15 -4.57 13.63 6.30
CA ASP A 15 -4.49 15.10 6.41
C ASP A 15 -3.18 15.55 7.04
N ARG A 16 -2.69 14.83 8.06
CA ARG A 16 -1.38 15.09 8.67
C ARG A 16 -0.23 14.88 7.68
N LEU A 17 -0.29 13.82 6.88
CA LEU A 17 0.71 13.59 5.83
C LEU A 17 0.62 14.67 4.75
N LYS A 18 -0.59 15.04 4.31
CA LYS A 18 -0.83 16.04 3.27
C LYS A 18 -0.32 17.42 3.64
N GLN A 19 -0.31 17.77 4.93
CA GLN A 19 0.26 19.03 5.43
C GLN A 19 1.77 19.13 5.17
N GLN A 20 2.51 18.03 5.20
CA GLN A 20 3.96 18.00 4.97
C GLN A 20 4.32 17.61 3.52
N TYR A 21 3.50 16.75 2.90
CA TYR A 21 3.70 16.21 1.56
C TYR A 21 2.55 16.66 0.66
N SER A 22 2.60 17.91 0.22
CA SER A 22 1.56 18.52 -0.61
C SER A 22 1.30 17.82 -1.94
N GLU A 23 2.23 17.00 -2.42
CA GLU A 23 2.14 16.23 -3.66
C GLU A 23 1.30 14.95 -3.58
N ILE A 24 0.99 14.46 -2.38
CA ILE A 24 0.25 13.19 -2.24
C ILE A 24 -1.24 13.39 -2.52
N GLU A 25 -1.91 12.35 -2.97
CA GLU A 25 -3.35 12.40 -3.23
C GLU A 25 -4.04 11.19 -2.62
N LEU A 26 -5.16 11.41 -1.92
CA LEU A 26 -6.01 10.32 -1.48
C LEU A 26 -6.70 9.68 -2.69
N VAL A 27 -6.65 8.36 -2.76
CA VAL A 27 -7.35 7.54 -3.76
C VAL A 27 -8.63 6.98 -3.15
N ASP A 28 -8.48 6.15 -2.12
CA ASP A 28 -9.59 5.57 -1.36
C ASP A 28 -9.12 5.08 0.02
N ILE A 29 -10.08 4.73 0.88
CA ILE A 29 -9.84 4.06 2.16
C ILE A 29 -10.58 2.72 2.08
N VAL A 30 -9.83 1.63 2.18
CA VAL A 30 -10.35 0.27 1.96
C VAL A 30 -9.88 -0.67 3.05
N GLU A 31 -10.63 -1.75 3.26
CA GLU A 31 -10.16 -2.87 4.05
C GLU A 31 -9.00 -3.57 3.32
N SER A 32 -7.98 -3.98 4.07
CA SER A 32 -6.87 -4.76 3.53
C SER A 32 -7.41 -6.09 3.00
N GLY A 33 -7.11 -6.40 1.75
CA GLY A 33 -7.40 -7.72 1.19
C GLY A 33 -6.52 -8.84 1.77
N VAL A 34 -5.57 -8.51 2.64
CA VAL A 34 -4.57 -9.44 3.19
C VAL A 34 -4.79 -9.68 4.68
N TYR A 35 -5.09 -8.63 5.44
CA TYR A 35 -5.25 -8.71 6.90
C TYR A 35 -6.65 -8.31 7.32
N LEU A 36 -7.32 -9.20 8.04
CA LEU A 36 -8.60 -8.92 8.69
C LEU A 36 -8.42 -7.75 9.67
N ASP A 37 -9.40 -6.84 9.70
CA ASP A 37 -9.43 -5.64 10.56
C ASP A 37 -8.32 -4.60 10.34
N HIS A 38 -7.61 -4.69 9.22
CA HIS A 38 -6.63 -3.69 8.79
C HIS A 38 -7.23 -2.79 7.72
N LEU A 39 -7.13 -1.47 7.89
CA LEU A 39 -7.48 -0.48 6.87
C LEU A 39 -6.25 0.08 6.15
N TRP A 40 -6.40 0.23 4.84
CA TRP A 40 -5.44 0.91 3.97
C TRP A 40 -5.97 2.25 3.52
N VAL A 41 -5.24 3.30 3.88
CA VAL A 41 -5.36 4.63 3.31
C VAL A 41 -4.52 4.65 2.05
N ARG A 42 -5.17 4.47 0.90
CA ARG A 42 -4.50 4.35 -0.39
C ARG A 42 -4.22 5.72 -0.96
N ILE A 43 -2.94 5.99 -1.19
CA ILE A 43 -2.46 7.30 -1.63
C ILE A 43 -1.56 7.20 -2.85
N ILE A 44 -1.55 8.27 -3.66
CA ILE A 44 -0.50 8.50 -4.63
C ILE A 44 0.75 8.96 -3.87
N MET A 45 1.79 8.13 -3.87
CA MET A 45 3.04 8.39 -3.17
C MET A 45 3.83 9.54 -3.84
N PRO A 46 4.73 10.23 -3.10
CA PRO A 46 5.69 11.16 -3.66
C PRO A 46 6.52 10.50 -4.78
N GLY A 47 6.89 11.26 -5.81
CA GLY A 47 7.72 10.75 -6.89
C GLY A 47 9.22 10.62 -6.55
N ASN A 48 9.66 11.26 -5.46
CA ASN A 48 11.04 11.20 -4.98
C ASN A 48 11.16 10.11 -3.90
N GLU A 49 12.18 9.25 -4.03
CA GLU A 49 12.39 8.10 -3.16
C GLU A 49 12.69 8.48 -1.71
N ASP A 50 13.58 9.45 -1.48
CA ASP A 50 13.90 9.93 -0.12
C ASP A 50 12.63 10.43 0.59
N ARG A 51 11.79 11.19 -0.13
CA ARG A 51 10.51 11.66 0.39
C ARG A 51 9.52 10.54 0.65
N MET A 52 9.53 9.47 -0.16
CA MET A 52 8.70 8.28 0.11
C MET A 52 9.13 7.60 1.41
N ILE A 53 10.44 7.47 1.64
CA ILE A 53 10.99 6.84 2.85
C ILE A 53 10.63 7.67 4.08
N GLU A 54 10.95 8.97 4.08
CA GLU A 54 10.63 9.88 5.19
C GLU A 54 9.13 9.91 5.50
N MET A 55 8.28 9.97 4.48
CA MET A 55 6.84 9.94 4.66
C MET A 55 6.37 8.60 5.22
N GLY A 56 6.97 7.49 4.77
CA GLY A 56 6.68 6.16 5.27
C GLY A 56 6.96 6.02 6.76
N GLU A 57 8.08 6.56 7.23
CA GLU A 57 8.46 6.59 8.65
C GLU A 57 7.44 7.39 9.47
N LEU A 58 7.11 8.61 9.04
CA LEU A 58 6.11 9.43 9.72
C LEU A 58 4.73 8.75 9.74
N ALA A 59 4.32 8.13 8.63
CA ALA A 59 3.06 7.43 8.55
C ALA A 59 3.03 6.22 9.49
N ALA A 60 4.15 5.49 9.63
CA ALA A 60 4.27 4.38 10.58
C ALA A 60 4.11 4.88 12.02
N ASP A 61 4.76 5.99 12.41
CA ASP A 61 4.63 6.57 13.74
C ASP A 61 3.18 7.00 14.05
N LEU A 62 2.52 7.68 13.11
CA LEU A 62 1.12 8.07 13.25
C LEU A 62 0.19 6.85 13.34
N SER A 63 0.47 5.80 12.57
CA SER A 63 -0.29 4.54 12.57
C SER A 63 -0.14 3.80 13.91
N ILE A 64 1.07 3.78 14.48
CA ILE A 64 1.32 3.20 15.81
C ILE A 64 0.54 3.96 16.88
N ASN A 65 0.51 5.29 16.84
CA ASN A 65 -0.29 6.07 17.79
C ASN A 65 -1.78 5.74 17.68
N ILE A 66 -2.32 5.61 16.46
CA ILE A 66 -3.71 5.20 16.24
C ILE A 66 -3.98 3.80 16.81
N LEU A 67 -3.05 2.86 16.60
CA LEU A 67 -3.16 1.50 17.13
C LEU A 67 -3.14 1.48 18.66
N MET A 68 -2.26 2.26 19.28
CA MET A 68 -2.11 2.31 20.73
C MET A 68 -3.28 3.01 21.42
N ASP A 69 -3.77 4.10 20.85
CA ASP A 69 -4.83 4.92 21.45
C ASP A 69 -6.23 4.34 21.22
N TYR A 70 -6.45 3.71 20.07
CA TYR A 70 -7.80 3.28 19.63
C TYR A 70 -7.91 1.79 19.30
N GLY A 71 -6.80 1.05 19.25
CA GLY A 71 -6.81 -0.37 18.88
C GLY A 71 -7.05 -0.66 17.39
N TYR A 72 -7.00 0.36 16.53
CA TYR A 72 -7.25 0.19 15.10
C TYR A 72 -5.95 0.08 14.30
N HIS A 73 -5.86 -0.96 13.47
CA HIS A 73 -4.75 -1.12 12.55
C HIS A 73 -5.05 -0.37 11.25
N ILE A 74 -4.49 0.84 11.10
CA ILE A 74 -4.69 1.71 9.94
C ILE A 74 -3.31 2.11 9.42
N THR A 75 -3.03 1.89 8.14
CA THR A 75 -1.75 2.25 7.53
C THR A 75 -1.94 2.87 6.16
N ILE A 76 -0.87 3.44 5.60
CA ILE A 76 -0.85 3.88 4.20
C ILE A 76 -0.47 2.74 3.26
N SER A 77 -1.01 2.79 2.05
CA SER A 77 -0.62 1.88 0.96
C SER A 77 -0.51 2.65 -0.35
N SER A 78 0.37 2.21 -1.24
CA SER A 78 0.57 2.86 -2.52
C SER A 78 -0.59 2.53 -3.47
N ALA A 79 -1.03 3.55 -4.19
CA ALA A 79 -2.00 3.42 -5.26
C ALA A 79 -1.56 4.19 -6.50
N SER A 80 -2.16 3.84 -7.63
CA SER A 80 -1.95 4.50 -8.90
C SER A 80 -3.11 5.43 -9.24
N ARG A 81 -2.86 6.42 -10.10
CA ARG A 81 -3.94 7.29 -10.61
C ARG A 81 -4.97 6.52 -11.43
N ALA A 82 -4.60 5.37 -12.01
CA ALA A 82 -5.54 4.48 -12.67
C ALA A 82 -6.56 3.89 -11.68
N ASP A 83 -6.13 3.57 -10.46
CA ASP A 83 -7.02 3.11 -9.39
C ASP A 83 -8.04 4.19 -9.01
N LYS A 84 -7.59 5.45 -8.91
CA LYS A 84 -8.47 6.60 -8.65
C LYS A 84 -9.56 6.76 -9.71
N MET A 85 -9.22 6.55 -10.98
CA MET A 85 -10.21 6.56 -12.06
C MET A 85 -11.17 5.38 -11.96
N ALA A 86 -10.69 4.19 -11.60
CA ALA A 86 -11.53 3.00 -11.42
C ALA A 86 -12.53 3.17 -10.24
N THR A 87 -12.08 3.75 -9.12
CA THR A 87 -12.93 4.08 -7.97
C THR A 87 -14.02 5.10 -8.36
N ASN A 88 -13.70 6.12 -9.15
CA ASN A 88 -14.66 7.13 -9.62
C ASN A 88 -15.67 6.60 -10.66
N VAL A 89 -15.33 5.54 -11.38
CA VAL A 89 -16.18 4.94 -12.43
C VAL A 89 -16.95 3.71 -11.91
N GLY A 90 -16.84 3.38 -10.62
CA GLY A 90 -17.55 2.25 -10.01
C GLY A 90 -17.00 0.87 -10.41
N VAL A 91 -15.75 0.82 -10.88
CA VAL A 91 -15.06 -0.42 -11.21
C VAL A 91 -14.25 -0.84 -9.99
N GLN A 92 -14.79 -1.77 -9.19
CA GLN A 92 -14.01 -2.48 -8.17
C GLN A 92 -12.84 -3.20 -8.86
N SER A 93 -11.65 -2.60 -8.82
CA SER A 93 -10.43 -3.20 -9.35
C SER A 93 -9.98 -4.33 -8.43
N LYS A 94 -10.25 -5.57 -8.83
CA LYS A 94 -9.56 -6.76 -8.30
C LYS A 94 -8.06 -6.54 -8.45
N THR A 95 -7.33 -6.50 -7.33
CA THR A 95 -5.86 -6.56 -7.31
C THR A 95 -5.37 -7.78 -8.10
N PRO A 96 -4.47 -7.65 -9.08
CA PRO A 96 -3.83 -8.81 -9.67
C PRO A 96 -2.74 -9.29 -8.69
N ASN A 97 -2.94 -10.48 -8.12
CA ASN A 97 -1.90 -11.25 -7.45
C ASN A 97 -0.66 -11.31 -8.35
N ARG A 98 0.39 -10.55 -8.03
CA ARG A 98 1.72 -10.71 -8.61
C ARG A 98 2.58 -11.50 -7.61
N VAL A 99 2.46 -12.82 -7.68
CA VAL A 99 3.60 -13.69 -7.39
C VAL A 99 4.23 -13.99 -8.75
N PRO A 100 5.48 -13.59 -9.04
CA PRO A 100 6.13 -13.98 -10.28
C PRO A 100 6.37 -15.50 -10.24
N ASN A 101 5.59 -16.25 -11.03
CA ASN A 101 5.89 -17.63 -11.34
C ASN A 101 7.07 -17.63 -12.33
N ILE A 102 8.29 -17.80 -11.81
CA ILE A 102 9.47 -18.02 -12.64
C ILE A 102 9.32 -19.42 -13.24
N LYS A 103 8.75 -19.47 -14.45
CA LYS A 103 8.84 -20.66 -15.30
C LYS A 103 10.30 -20.80 -15.73
N ASN A 104 11.00 -21.71 -15.05
CA ASN A 104 12.29 -22.22 -15.51
C ASN A 104 12.07 -23.03 -16.78
N ASP A 105 12.32 -22.42 -17.94
CA ASP A 105 12.53 -23.15 -19.19
C ASP A 105 13.78 -22.57 -19.88
N ASN A 106 14.75 -23.47 -20.12
CA ASN A 106 15.91 -23.35 -21.01
C ASN A 106 17.22 -22.79 -20.43
N PHE A 107 17.92 -23.64 -19.65
CA PHE A 107 19.37 -23.79 -19.82
C PHE A 107 19.67 -25.21 -20.32
N GLN A 108 19.63 -25.37 -21.65
CA GLN A 108 20.42 -26.37 -22.35
C GLN A 108 21.88 -25.91 -22.28
N GLY A 109 22.62 -26.43 -21.32
CA GLY A 109 24.03 -26.14 -21.08
C GLY A 109 24.73 -27.41 -20.61
N VAL A 110 25.39 -28.05 -21.58
CA VAL A 110 26.17 -29.29 -21.48
C VAL A 110 27.09 -29.28 -20.24
N ILE A 111 26.94 -30.26 -19.35
CA ILE A 111 27.94 -30.55 -18.30
C ILE A 111 28.84 -31.67 -18.83
N PRO A 112 30.13 -31.44 -19.11
CA PRO A 112 31.06 -32.54 -19.30
C PRO A 112 31.44 -33.14 -17.94
N ILE A 113 31.00 -34.38 -17.74
CA ILE A 113 31.51 -35.33 -16.74
C ILE A 113 33.02 -35.51 -16.94
N LEU A 114 33.82 -35.03 -15.99
CA LEU A 114 35.18 -35.50 -15.77
C LEU A 114 35.07 -36.68 -14.80
N GLN A 115 35.24 -37.89 -15.34
CA GLN A 115 35.56 -39.08 -14.56
C GLN A 115 37.09 -39.15 -14.42
N ASP A 116 37.57 -39.47 -13.22
CA ASP A 116 38.92 -40.01 -13.01
C ASP A 116 39.09 -41.37 -13.72
#